data_AF-A0A317IIK0-F1
#
_entry.id   AF-A0A317IIK0-F1
#
_cell.length_a   1.000
_cell.length_b   1.000
_cell.length_c   1.000
_cell.angle_alpha   90.00
_cell.angle_beta   90.00
_cell.angle_gamma   90.00
#
_symmetry.space_group_name_H-M   'P 1'
#
loop_
_entity.id
_entity.type
_entity.pdbx_description
1 polymer ?
#
loop_
_entity_poly.entity_id
_entity_poly.type
_entity_poly.pdbx_seq_one_letter_code
_entity_poly.pdbx_strand_id
1 'polypeptide(L)'
;MHDPLVKQRIRALMGNKDASFWACTQLVELPKISGDHCTLTAGVRGLFTIMESVLDLNLSTGKSCCGYLEDGVLHIYGAQGMNDLPKPVADYITARGFTDTEFDKPDWSQVKTEKKPSARKHLNLASVTGKYERNDASQFSAGSLDVLALPHSKIKFSISAIDGGHSGVAQGTVPIVNNRATYRQGNSQIEMRFVGPKVTVSGIDSEMCAIGVTLLGTYQKTDDQKPQFDF
;
A
#
# COMPACT_ATOMS: atom_id res chain seq x y z
N MET A 1 -7.51 0.58 12.22
CA MET A 1 -7.79 1.97 11.79
C MET A 1 -8.73 1.98 10.57
N HIS A 2 -9.89 1.34 10.67
CA HIS A 2 -10.86 1.25 9.56
C HIS A 2 -12.21 1.89 9.90
N ASP A 3 -12.22 2.71 10.94
CA ASP A 3 -13.40 3.46 11.35
C ASP A 3 -13.84 4.40 10.19
N PRO A 4 -15.12 4.34 9.74
CA PRO A 4 -15.61 5.16 8.64
C PRO A 4 -15.47 6.67 8.87
N LEU A 5 -15.58 7.15 10.12
CA LEU A 5 -15.45 8.56 10.46
C LEU A 5 -13.99 9.00 10.36
N VAL A 6 -13.04 8.15 10.77
CA VAL A 6 -11.61 8.41 10.58
C VAL A 6 -11.26 8.46 9.10
N LYS A 7 -11.80 7.54 8.29
CA LYS A 7 -11.67 7.58 6.82
C LYS A 7 -12.21 8.87 6.21
N GLN A 8 -13.41 9.28 6.61
CA GLN A 8 -14.01 10.51 6.13
C GLN A 8 -13.17 11.75 6.50
N ARG A 9 -12.60 11.79 7.71
CA ARG A 9 -11.75 12.89 8.16
C ARG A 9 -10.43 12.98 7.39
N ILE A 10 -9.74 11.86 7.21
CA ILE A 10 -8.51 11.83 6.40
C ILE A 10 -8.80 12.23 4.96
N ARG A 11 -9.90 11.72 4.39
CA ARG A 11 -10.36 12.15 3.07
C ARG A 11 -10.63 13.66 3.01
N ALA A 12 -11.23 14.24 4.05
CA ALA A 12 -11.48 15.68 4.12
C ALA A 12 -10.20 16.54 4.17
N LEU A 13 -9.11 16.00 4.75
CA LEU A 13 -7.81 16.67 4.79
C LEU A 13 -7.01 16.51 3.49
N MET A 14 -7.08 15.34 2.87
CA MET A 14 -6.17 14.97 1.77
C MET A 14 -6.82 14.99 0.38
N GLY A 15 -8.15 14.95 0.32
CA GLY A 15 -8.86 14.67 -0.91
C GLY A 15 -8.47 13.30 -1.48
N ASN A 16 -8.16 13.27 -2.78
CA ASN A 16 -7.81 12.08 -3.56
C ASN A 16 -6.52 11.38 -3.12
N LYS A 17 -5.70 12.04 -2.31
CA LYS A 17 -4.42 11.53 -1.82
C LYS A 17 -4.54 10.64 -0.58
N ASP A 18 -5.75 10.49 -0.03
CA ASP A 18 -5.99 9.60 1.12
C ASP A 18 -5.58 8.15 0.83
N ALA A 19 -5.65 7.69 -0.42
CA ALA A 19 -5.18 6.36 -0.80
C ALA A 19 -3.70 6.11 -0.45
N SER A 20 -2.82 7.10 -0.61
CA SER A 20 -1.40 6.99 -0.26
C SER A 20 -1.21 6.89 1.25
N PHE A 21 -1.99 7.65 2.03
CA PHE A 21 -2.00 7.51 3.49
C PHE A 21 -2.37 6.09 3.92
N TRP A 22 -3.45 5.54 3.34
CA TRP A 22 -3.90 4.18 3.67
C TRP A 22 -2.91 3.10 3.22
N ALA A 23 -2.20 3.31 2.12
CA ALA A 23 -1.13 2.42 1.68
C ALA A 23 0.02 2.35 2.71
N CYS A 24 0.24 3.43 3.46
CA CYS A 24 1.25 3.52 4.52
C CYS A 24 0.76 3.04 5.90
N THR A 25 -0.50 2.59 6.02
CA THR A 25 -1.15 2.29 7.31
C THR A 25 -1.42 0.78 7.47
N GLN A 26 -0.40 -0.02 7.83
CA GLN A 26 -0.58 -1.46 8.09
C GLN A 26 -0.40 -1.84 9.56
N LEU A 27 0.70 -1.40 10.16
CA LEU A 27 1.01 -1.57 11.57
C LEU A 27 0.76 -0.26 12.29
N VAL A 28 -0.27 -0.24 13.11
CA VAL A 28 -0.66 0.95 13.85
C VAL A 28 0.02 0.89 15.23
N GLU A 29 0.80 1.91 15.56
CA GLU A 29 1.32 2.09 16.92
C GLU A 29 0.16 2.38 17.89
N LEU A 30 0.39 2.16 19.18
CA LEU A 30 -0.58 2.57 20.19
C LEU A 30 -0.80 4.09 20.13
N PRO A 31 -2.06 4.57 20.19
CA PRO A 31 -2.33 6.00 20.25
C PRO A 31 -1.59 6.66 21.41
N LYS A 32 -0.92 7.78 21.12
CA LYS A 32 -0.24 8.62 22.11
C LYS A 32 -1.13 9.80 22.44
N ILE A 33 -1.49 9.94 23.70
CA ILE A 33 -2.28 11.08 24.19
C ILE A 33 -1.35 12.09 24.85
N SER A 34 -1.36 13.34 24.40
CA SER A 34 -0.57 14.43 24.96
C SER A 34 -1.44 15.68 25.08
N GLY A 35 -1.93 15.95 26.28
CA GLY A 35 -2.95 16.98 26.51
C GLY A 35 -4.21 16.67 25.69
N ASP A 36 -4.65 17.65 24.90
CA ASP A 36 -5.82 17.50 24.01
C ASP A 36 -5.52 16.78 22.70
N HIS A 37 -4.29 16.31 22.48
CA HIS A 37 -3.90 15.67 21.21
C HIS A 37 -3.88 14.16 21.33
N CYS A 38 -4.54 13.50 20.38
CA CYS A 38 -4.44 12.06 20.15
C CYS A 38 -3.67 11.82 18.85
N THR A 39 -2.44 11.35 18.97
CA THR A 39 -1.56 11.06 17.83
C THR A 39 -1.48 9.57 17.58
N LEU A 40 -1.62 9.17 16.32
CA LEU A 40 -1.54 7.83 15.81
C LEU A 40 -0.50 7.80 14.71
N THR A 41 0.51 6.95 14.89
CA THR A 41 1.47 6.64 13.84
C THR A 41 1.20 5.23 13.35
N ALA A 42 1.40 5.01 12.06
CA ALA A 42 1.38 3.70 11.48
C ALA A 42 2.47 3.58 10.43
N GLY A 43 2.88 2.36 10.14
CA GLY A 43 3.83 2.10 9.07
C GLY A 43 3.51 0.81 8.34
N VAL A 44 4.21 0.61 7.24
CA VAL A 44 4.23 -0.68 6.55
C VAL A 44 5.24 -1.59 7.24
N ARG A 45 4.84 -2.82 7.56
CA ARG A 45 5.75 -3.78 8.22
C ARG A 45 6.94 -3.99 7.29
N GLY A 46 8.14 -3.68 7.78
CA GLY A 46 9.36 -3.85 7.01
C GLY A 46 9.80 -2.67 6.15
N LEU A 47 8.93 -1.71 5.91
CA LEU A 47 9.29 -0.41 5.32
C LEU A 47 9.15 0.70 6.37
N PHE A 48 9.28 0.33 7.64
CA PHE A 48 9.13 1.19 8.81
C PHE A 48 10.34 2.12 8.91
N THR A 49 10.21 3.27 8.23
CA THR A 49 11.13 4.43 8.07
C THR A 49 11.03 5.03 6.66
N ILE A 50 10.33 4.37 5.73
CA ILE A 50 10.22 4.76 4.31
C ILE A 50 8.74 4.90 3.89
N MET A 51 7.86 4.12 4.51
CA MET A 51 6.41 4.21 4.36
C MET A 51 5.75 4.25 5.73
N GLU A 52 5.51 5.47 6.18
CA GLU A 52 4.87 5.77 7.46
C GLU A 52 3.69 6.72 7.23
N SER A 53 2.76 6.71 8.17
CA SER A 53 1.64 7.63 8.22
C SER A 53 1.47 8.15 9.63
N VAL A 54 1.07 9.39 9.74
CA VAL A 54 0.81 10.06 11.02
C VAL A 54 -0.54 10.74 10.95
N LEU A 55 -1.33 10.58 11.99
CA LEU A 55 -2.59 11.27 12.21
C LEU A 55 -2.56 11.88 13.60
N ASP A 56 -2.85 13.17 13.68
CA ASP A 56 -3.09 13.86 14.94
C ASP A 56 -4.51 14.43 14.95
N LEU A 57 -5.21 14.23 16.05
CA LEU A 57 -6.53 14.79 16.32
C LEU A 57 -6.48 15.57 17.63
N ASN A 58 -6.73 16.87 17.56
CA ASN A 58 -7.02 17.67 18.72
C ASN A 58 -8.47 17.42 19.17
N LEU A 59 -8.63 16.79 20.33
CA LEU A 59 -9.89 16.32 20.89
C LEU A 59 -10.82 17.47 21.31
N SER A 60 -10.29 18.63 21.69
CA SER A 60 -11.09 19.77 22.14
C SER A 60 -11.61 20.63 21.00
N THR A 61 -10.80 20.85 19.96
CA THR A 61 -11.15 21.68 18.79
C THR A 61 -11.66 20.89 17.59
N GLY A 62 -11.41 19.57 17.57
CA GLY A 62 -11.70 18.71 16.43
C GLY A 62 -10.80 18.94 15.21
N LYS A 63 -9.80 19.83 15.32
CA LYS A 63 -8.79 20.04 14.29
C LYS A 63 -7.90 18.80 14.17
N SER A 64 -7.48 18.51 12.94
CA SER A 64 -6.67 17.34 12.65
C SER A 64 -5.58 17.66 11.65
N CYS A 65 -4.44 17.02 11.82
CA CYS A 65 -3.31 17.04 10.90
C CYS A 65 -3.02 15.59 10.53
N CYS A 66 -2.71 15.31 9.26
CA CYS A 66 -2.29 13.97 8.87
C CYS A 66 -1.22 14.03 7.79
N GLY A 67 -0.46 12.95 7.66
CA GLY A 67 0.54 12.85 6.62
C GLY A 67 1.00 11.44 6.34
N TYR A 68 1.75 11.29 5.27
CA TYR A 68 2.37 10.04 4.88
C TYR A 68 3.76 10.28 4.28
N LEU A 69 4.63 9.31 4.46
CA LEU A 69 5.99 9.29 3.94
C LEU A 69 6.00 8.44 2.66
N GLU A 70 6.46 9.03 1.56
CA GLU A 70 6.63 8.37 0.26
C GLU A 70 7.96 8.84 -0.33
N ASP A 71 8.80 7.91 -0.78
CA ASP A 71 10.12 8.20 -1.38
C ASP A 71 11.03 9.15 -0.57
N GLY A 72 10.93 9.10 0.77
CA GLY A 72 11.72 9.92 1.68
C GLY A 72 11.16 11.32 1.94
N VAL A 73 10.04 11.69 1.31
CA VAL A 73 9.36 12.97 1.52
C VAL A 73 8.12 12.77 2.39
N LEU A 74 8.05 13.51 3.50
CA LEU A 74 6.88 13.49 4.37
C LEU A 74 5.86 14.53 3.89
N HIS A 75 4.75 14.05 3.33
CA HIS A 75 3.63 14.88 2.90
C HIS A 75 2.67 15.13 4.06
N ILE A 76 2.51 16.38 4.48
CA ILE A 76 1.65 16.82 5.59
C ILE A 76 0.44 17.60 5.06
N TYR A 77 -0.73 17.31 5.61
CA TYR A 77 -2.01 17.95 5.32
C TYR A 77 -2.64 18.48 6.60
N GLY A 78 -3.33 19.62 6.49
CA GLY A 78 -3.99 20.27 7.63
C GLY A 78 -3.09 21.24 8.41
N ALA A 79 -1.88 21.50 7.93
CA ALA A 79 -0.97 22.55 8.41
C ALA A 79 -0.39 23.33 7.22
N GLN A 80 -0.10 24.62 7.41
CA GLN A 80 0.51 25.47 6.35
C GLN A 80 2.04 25.48 6.37
N GLY A 81 2.65 24.96 7.43
CA GLY A 81 4.10 24.94 7.63
C GLY A 81 4.45 24.44 9.03
N MET A 82 5.75 24.34 9.31
CA MET A 82 6.27 23.80 10.59
C MET A 82 5.72 24.51 11.83
N ASN A 83 5.51 25.82 11.77
CA ASN A 83 5.00 26.61 12.90
C ASN A 83 3.49 26.38 13.18
N ASP A 84 2.77 25.76 12.24
CA ASP A 84 1.34 25.46 12.34
C ASP A 84 1.11 23.98 12.74
N LEU A 85 2.18 23.20 12.90
CA LEU A 85 2.07 21.81 13.31
C LEU A 85 1.63 21.68 14.77
N PRO A 86 0.73 20.72 15.07
CA PRO A 86 0.58 20.24 16.43
C PRO A 86 1.92 19.78 16.99
N LYS A 87 2.20 20.16 18.24
CA LYS A 87 3.46 19.79 18.92
C LYS A 87 3.78 18.29 18.82
N PRO A 88 2.84 17.35 19.03
CA PRO A 88 3.15 15.93 18.88
C PRO A 88 3.62 15.51 17.49
N VAL A 89 3.12 16.17 16.43
CA VAL A 89 3.54 15.91 15.06
C VAL A 89 4.93 16.50 14.80
N ALA A 90 5.18 17.73 15.26
CA ALA A 90 6.51 18.34 15.16
C ALA A 90 7.59 17.53 15.92
N ASP A 91 7.25 17.04 17.11
CA ASP A 91 8.12 16.19 17.92
C ASP A 91 8.38 14.85 17.21
N TYR A 92 7.35 14.25 16.59
CA TYR A 92 7.49 13.03 15.79
C TYR A 92 8.42 13.22 14.58
N ILE A 93 8.23 14.30 13.81
CA ILE A 93 9.07 14.64 12.66
C ILE A 93 10.54 14.78 13.09
N THR A 94 10.77 15.53 14.18
CA THR A 94 12.10 15.75 14.73
C THR A 94 12.73 14.44 15.21
N ALA A 95 11.99 13.62 15.95
CA ALA A 95 12.48 12.36 16.49
C ALA A 95 12.82 11.33 15.40
N ARG A 96 12.12 11.37 14.26
CA ARG A 96 12.38 10.50 13.10
C ARG A 96 13.46 11.05 12.16
N GLY A 97 13.84 12.32 12.30
CA GLY A 97 14.88 12.93 11.48
C GLY A 97 14.48 13.11 10.02
N PHE A 98 13.19 13.32 9.73
CA PHE A 98 12.78 13.61 8.35
C PHE A 98 13.36 14.95 7.90
N THR A 99 14.12 14.91 6.80
CA THR A 99 14.78 16.10 6.24
C THR A 99 13.89 16.84 5.25
N ASP A 100 13.04 16.11 4.53
CA ASP A 100 12.16 16.65 3.49
C ASP A 100 10.70 16.52 3.94
N THR A 101 10.05 17.66 4.14
CA THR A 101 8.64 17.74 4.56
C THR A 101 7.91 18.73 3.67
N GLU A 102 6.87 18.26 3.00
CA GLU A 102 6.01 19.06 2.14
C GLU A 102 4.66 19.32 2.83
N PHE A 103 4.17 20.56 2.72
CA PHE A 103 2.88 20.96 3.28
C PHE A 103 1.87 21.09 2.14
N ASP A 104 1.12 20.01 1.94
CA ASP A 104 0.24 19.83 0.81
C ASP A 104 -1.16 20.38 1.06
N LYS A 105 -1.83 20.66 -0.05
CA LYS A 105 -3.25 21.00 -0.07
C LYS A 105 -4.07 19.77 -0.48
N PRO A 106 -5.31 19.64 0.04
CA PRO A 106 -6.19 18.55 -0.38
C PRO A 106 -6.38 18.54 -1.90
N ASP A 107 -6.27 17.36 -2.51
CA ASP A 107 -6.52 17.18 -3.95
C ASP A 107 -8.00 16.81 -4.19
N TRP A 108 -8.80 17.78 -4.60
CA TRP A 108 -10.20 17.56 -4.99
C TRP A 108 -10.42 17.51 -6.50
N SER A 109 -9.34 17.35 -7.27
CA SER A 109 -9.47 17.20 -8.71
C SER A 109 -10.46 16.07 -9.02
N GLN A 110 -11.20 16.18 -10.12
CA GLN A 110 -12.05 15.07 -10.53
C GLN A 110 -11.13 13.88 -10.80
N VAL A 111 -11.11 12.92 -9.87
CA VAL A 111 -10.60 11.58 -10.18
C VAL A 111 -11.40 11.17 -11.38
N LYS A 112 -10.72 10.92 -12.51
CA LYS A 112 -11.35 10.20 -13.61
C LYS A 112 -11.82 8.90 -12.99
N THR A 113 -13.10 8.85 -12.63
CA THR A 113 -13.75 7.66 -12.11
C THR A 113 -13.29 6.54 -13.02
N GLU A 114 -12.62 5.53 -12.44
CA GLU A 114 -12.28 4.34 -13.19
C GLU A 114 -13.52 3.98 -13.99
N LYS A 115 -13.40 4.02 -15.33
CA LYS A 115 -14.53 3.79 -16.22
C LYS A 115 -15.27 2.57 -15.69
N LYS A 116 -16.54 2.76 -15.33
CA LYS A 116 -17.50 1.72 -14.98
C LYS A 116 -17.15 0.48 -15.80
N PRO A 117 -16.88 -0.69 -15.20
CA PRO A 117 -16.19 -1.77 -15.89
C PRO A 117 -16.84 -1.99 -17.23
N SER A 118 -16.11 -1.67 -18.30
CA SER A 118 -16.59 -1.86 -19.67
C SER A 118 -17.02 -3.32 -19.76
N ALA A 119 -18.15 -3.57 -20.41
CA ALA A 119 -18.72 -4.90 -20.64
C ALA A 119 -17.62 -5.97 -20.72
N ARG A 120 -17.74 -7.01 -19.87
CA ARG A 120 -16.80 -8.12 -19.67
C ARG A 120 -15.96 -8.37 -20.93
N LYS A 121 -14.79 -7.72 -21.03
CA LYS A 121 -13.82 -8.13 -22.02
C LYS A 121 -13.36 -9.49 -21.55
N HIS A 122 -13.57 -10.51 -22.37
CA HIS A 122 -12.97 -11.82 -22.15
C HIS A 122 -11.47 -11.57 -21.94
N LEU A 123 -11.02 -11.73 -20.69
CA LEU A 123 -9.61 -11.69 -20.38
C LEU A 123 -8.97 -12.81 -21.20
N ASN A 124 -8.00 -12.46 -22.03
CA ASN A 124 -7.18 -13.47 -22.67
C ASN A 124 -6.35 -14.13 -21.55
N LEU A 125 -6.86 -15.22 -20.98
CA LEU A 125 -6.21 -15.90 -19.86
C LEU A 125 -4.78 -16.34 -20.22
N ALA A 126 -4.49 -16.63 -21.48
CA ALA A 126 -3.12 -16.93 -21.89
C ALA A 126 -2.17 -15.75 -21.67
N SER A 127 -2.64 -14.51 -21.78
CA SER A 127 -1.78 -13.32 -21.64
C SER A 127 -1.31 -13.07 -20.21
N VAL A 128 -2.01 -13.62 -19.20
CA VAL A 128 -1.59 -13.49 -17.79
C VAL A 128 -0.60 -14.55 -17.35
N THR A 129 -0.33 -15.57 -18.17
CA THR A 129 0.67 -16.60 -17.86
C THR A 129 2.06 -16.07 -18.11
N GLY A 130 2.99 -16.23 -17.17
CA GLY A 130 4.37 -15.81 -17.30
C GLY A 130 5.03 -15.47 -15.97
N LYS A 131 6.26 -14.97 -16.07
CA LYS A 131 7.03 -14.41 -14.95
C LYS A 131 6.95 -12.90 -14.95
N TYR A 132 6.76 -12.34 -13.77
CA TYR A 132 6.74 -10.91 -13.53
C TYR A 132 7.77 -10.56 -12.46
N GLU A 133 8.47 -9.45 -12.64
CA GLU A 133 9.50 -8.97 -11.72
C GLU A 133 9.21 -7.53 -11.30
N ARG A 134 9.40 -7.24 -10.02
CA ARG A 134 9.36 -5.87 -9.50
C ARG A 134 10.77 -5.28 -9.61
N ASN A 135 10.92 -4.24 -10.43
CA ASN A 135 12.18 -3.58 -10.71
C ASN A 135 12.01 -2.07 -10.44
N ASP A 136 11.86 -1.73 -9.15
CA ASP A 136 11.79 -0.35 -8.69
C ASP A 136 13.17 0.10 -8.20
N ALA A 137 13.52 1.37 -8.44
CA ALA A 137 14.82 1.96 -8.08
C ALA A 137 15.04 2.06 -6.56
N SER A 138 14.01 1.78 -5.74
CA SER A 138 14.15 1.67 -4.29
C SER A 138 14.78 0.33 -3.93
N GLN A 139 15.93 0.38 -3.26
CA GLN A 139 16.78 -0.72 -2.79
C GLN A 139 16.13 -1.78 -1.87
N PHE A 140 14.81 -1.81 -1.72
CA PHE A 140 14.11 -2.51 -0.64
C PHE A 140 13.12 -3.60 -1.04
N SER A 141 13.23 -4.20 -2.24
CA SER A 141 12.86 -5.63 -2.46
C SER A 141 12.71 -5.98 -3.93
N ALA A 142 13.70 -6.71 -4.46
CA ALA A 142 13.47 -7.53 -5.65
C ALA A 142 12.34 -8.53 -5.34
N GLY A 143 11.37 -8.61 -6.24
CA GLY A 143 10.24 -9.51 -6.10
C GLY A 143 9.97 -10.23 -7.41
N SER A 144 9.59 -11.50 -7.32
CA SER A 144 9.11 -12.27 -8.45
C SER A 144 7.67 -12.71 -8.23
N LEU A 145 6.91 -12.75 -9.32
CA LEU A 145 5.57 -13.28 -9.37
C LEU A 145 5.47 -14.20 -10.58
N ASP A 146 5.29 -15.48 -10.34
CA ASP A 146 5.00 -16.48 -11.36
C ASP A 146 3.50 -16.71 -11.43
N VAL A 147 2.93 -16.68 -12.63
CA VAL A 147 1.49 -16.88 -12.86
C VAL A 147 1.29 -17.89 -13.96
N LEU A 148 0.42 -18.87 -13.72
CA LEU A 148 -0.10 -19.79 -14.73
C LEU A 148 -1.62 -19.68 -14.76
N ALA A 149 -2.16 -19.32 -15.93
CA ALA A 149 -3.58 -19.38 -16.13
C ALA A 149 -4.06 -20.83 -16.24
N LEU A 150 -5.18 -21.10 -15.58
CA LEU A 150 -5.84 -22.39 -15.55
C LEU A 150 -7.22 -22.32 -16.22
N PRO A 151 -7.80 -23.47 -16.60
CA PRO A 151 -9.20 -23.54 -17.00
C PRO A 151 -10.15 -22.94 -15.94
N HIS A 152 -11.34 -22.53 -16.39
CA HIS A 152 -12.40 -21.98 -15.53
C HIS A 152 -12.05 -20.67 -14.82
N SER A 153 -11.31 -19.79 -15.49
CA SER A 153 -10.97 -18.45 -14.96
C SER A 153 -10.29 -18.52 -13.59
N LYS A 154 -9.28 -19.38 -13.48
CA LYS A 154 -8.41 -19.48 -12.32
C LYS A 154 -6.96 -19.17 -12.72
N ILE A 155 -6.17 -18.78 -11.74
CA ILE A 155 -4.71 -18.73 -11.87
C ILE A 155 -4.08 -19.56 -10.75
N LYS A 156 -2.98 -20.24 -11.05
CA LYS A 156 -2.01 -20.71 -10.05
C LYS A 156 -0.89 -19.66 -10.00
N PHE A 157 -0.47 -19.27 -8.81
CA PHE A 157 0.56 -18.26 -8.65
C PHE A 157 1.53 -18.59 -7.52
N SER A 158 2.73 -18.05 -7.62
CA SER A 158 3.72 -17.97 -6.54
C SER A 158 4.32 -16.58 -6.60
N ILE A 159 4.24 -15.84 -5.49
CA ILE A 159 4.85 -14.53 -5.35
C ILE A 159 5.87 -14.60 -4.23
N SER A 160 7.04 -14.02 -4.46
CA SER A 160 8.09 -13.92 -3.48
C SER A 160 8.75 -12.56 -3.50
N ALA A 161 9.25 -12.14 -2.35
CA ALA A 161 10.08 -10.95 -2.18
C ALA A 161 11.17 -11.26 -1.17
N ILE A 162 12.34 -10.66 -1.37
CA ILE A 162 13.50 -10.81 -0.48
C ILE A 162 14.07 -9.43 -0.21
N ASP A 163 14.39 -9.16 1.05
CA ASP A 163 15.21 -8.03 1.47
C ASP A 163 16.20 -8.49 2.54
N GLY A 164 17.50 -8.41 2.22
CA GLY A 164 18.56 -8.96 3.05
C GLY A 164 18.34 -10.42 3.44
N GLY A 165 18.21 -10.68 4.75
CA GLY A 165 17.96 -12.01 5.33
C GLY A 165 16.48 -12.36 5.54
N HIS A 166 15.56 -11.51 5.10
CA HIS A 166 14.13 -11.69 5.28
C HIS A 166 13.46 -12.04 3.96
N SER A 167 12.39 -12.83 4.03
CA SER A 167 11.61 -13.24 2.86
C SER A 167 10.12 -13.13 3.11
N GLY A 168 9.38 -12.99 2.02
CA GLY A 168 7.93 -13.11 1.98
C GLY A 168 7.55 -14.00 0.81
N VAL A 169 6.58 -14.88 1.03
CA VAL A 169 6.09 -15.82 0.02
C VAL A 169 4.58 -15.99 0.19
N ALA A 170 3.85 -15.94 -0.92
CA ALA A 170 2.48 -16.42 -0.99
C ALA A 170 2.30 -17.25 -2.25
N GLN A 171 1.58 -18.35 -2.14
CA GLN A 171 1.34 -19.25 -3.26
C GLN A 171 -0.05 -19.86 -3.17
N GLY A 172 -0.68 -20.10 -4.31
CA GLY A 172 -2.01 -20.68 -4.31
C GLY A 172 -2.68 -20.72 -5.66
N THR A 173 -3.93 -21.17 -5.65
CA THR A 173 -4.83 -21.13 -6.80
C THR A 173 -6.05 -20.30 -6.46
N VAL A 174 -6.30 -19.26 -7.25
CA VAL A 174 -7.38 -18.29 -6.99
C VAL A 174 -8.19 -18.00 -8.26
N PRO A 175 -9.49 -17.69 -8.14
CA PRO A 175 -10.27 -17.22 -9.27
C PRO A 175 -9.75 -15.86 -9.76
N ILE A 176 -9.80 -15.63 -11.07
CA ILE A 176 -9.55 -14.34 -11.70
C ILE A 176 -10.85 -13.82 -12.33
N VAL A 177 -11.32 -12.68 -11.84
CA VAL A 177 -12.55 -12.04 -12.28
C VAL A 177 -12.25 -10.57 -12.59
N ASN A 178 -12.61 -10.10 -13.78
CA ASN A 178 -12.33 -8.73 -14.23
C ASN A 178 -10.85 -8.33 -14.06
N ASN A 179 -9.95 -9.24 -14.44
CA ASN A 179 -8.50 -9.06 -14.33
C ASN A 179 -8.00 -8.88 -12.89
N ARG A 180 -8.75 -9.38 -11.90
CA ARG A 180 -8.39 -9.31 -10.49
C ARG A 180 -8.44 -10.69 -9.87
N ALA A 181 -7.42 -11.03 -9.11
CA ALA A 181 -7.35 -12.24 -8.33
C ALA A 181 -7.05 -11.88 -6.88
N THR A 182 -7.76 -12.50 -5.93
CA THR A 182 -7.61 -12.21 -4.50
C THR A 182 -7.18 -13.47 -3.77
N TYR A 183 -6.11 -13.36 -3.00
CA TYR A 183 -5.61 -14.42 -2.13
C TYR A 183 -5.70 -14.00 -0.67
N ARG A 184 -6.04 -14.95 0.20
CA ARG A 184 -6.19 -14.74 1.65
C ARG A 184 -5.41 -15.81 2.40
N GLN A 185 -4.71 -15.40 3.44
CA GLN A 185 -4.01 -16.28 4.38
C GLN A 185 -4.13 -15.66 5.76
N GLY A 186 -4.86 -16.35 6.65
CA GLY A 186 -5.31 -15.81 7.94
C GLY A 186 -5.92 -14.41 7.80
N ASN A 187 -5.31 -13.41 8.46
CA ASN A 187 -5.78 -12.02 8.39
C ASN A 187 -5.22 -11.22 7.22
N SER A 188 -4.29 -11.79 6.46
CA SER A 188 -3.70 -11.14 5.28
C SER A 188 -4.54 -11.40 4.03
N GLN A 189 -4.61 -10.39 3.18
CA GLN A 189 -5.30 -10.43 1.89
C GLN A 189 -4.54 -9.59 0.87
N ILE A 190 -4.14 -10.20 -0.24
CA ILE A 190 -3.56 -9.50 -1.39
C ILE A 190 -4.50 -9.59 -2.60
N GLU A 191 -4.60 -8.50 -3.36
CA GLU A 191 -5.26 -8.42 -4.66
C GLU A 191 -4.21 -8.21 -5.75
N MET A 192 -4.19 -9.10 -6.74
CA MET A 192 -3.41 -9.02 -7.96
C MET A 192 -4.30 -8.46 -9.08
N ARG A 193 -3.97 -7.27 -9.59
CA ARG A 193 -4.67 -6.63 -10.70
C ARG A 193 -3.83 -6.64 -11.97
N PHE A 194 -4.31 -7.33 -12.99
CA PHE A 194 -3.62 -7.52 -14.28
C PHE A 194 -4.03 -6.42 -15.28
N VAL A 195 -3.05 -5.69 -15.81
CA VAL A 195 -3.25 -4.66 -16.84
C VAL A 195 -2.12 -4.72 -17.87
N GLY A 196 -2.38 -5.35 -19.01
CA GLY A 196 -1.37 -5.57 -20.04
C GLY A 196 -0.21 -6.43 -19.47
N PRO A 197 1.05 -5.99 -19.60
CA PRO A 197 2.19 -6.71 -19.06
C PRO A 197 2.47 -6.36 -17.59
N LYS A 198 1.58 -5.64 -16.90
CA LYS A 198 1.76 -5.25 -15.50
C LYS A 198 0.80 -5.98 -14.57
N VAL A 199 1.28 -6.30 -13.37
CA VAL A 199 0.46 -6.76 -12.26
C VAL A 199 0.70 -5.85 -11.06
N THR A 200 -0.34 -5.20 -10.57
CA THR A 200 -0.28 -4.46 -9.31
C THR A 200 -0.78 -5.37 -8.19
N VAL A 201 0.05 -5.56 -7.18
CA VAL A 201 -0.27 -6.30 -5.95
C VAL A 201 -0.51 -5.30 -4.84
N SER A 202 -1.69 -5.38 -4.20
CA SER A 202 -2.11 -4.44 -3.15
C SER A 202 -2.83 -5.18 -2.03
N GLY A 203 -2.92 -4.58 -0.84
CA GLY A 203 -3.63 -5.16 0.31
C GLY A 203 -2.78 -5.23 1.57
N ILE A 204 -2.91 -6.33 2.31
CA ILE A 204 -2.21 -6.61 3.57
C ILE A 204 -1.55 -7.98 3.42
N ASP A 205 -0.23 -8.06 3.53
CA ASP A 205 0.59 -9.26 3.32
C ASP A 205 1.36 -9.70 4.58
N SER A 206 0.99 -9.16 5.74
CA SER A 206 1.71 -9.30 7.02
C SER A 206 1.93 -10.73 7.53
N GLU A 207 1.08 -11.69 7.16
CA GLU A 207 1.19 -13.12 7.50
C GLU A 207 1.87 -13.93 6.38
N MET A 208 2.15 -13.28 5.25
CA MET A 208 2.87 -13.84 4.11
C MET A 208 4.35 -13.39 4.09
N CYS A 209 4.71 -12.40 4.91
CA CYS A 209 6.03 -11.76 4.91
C CYS A 209 6.69 -11.72 6.29
N ALA A 210 8.00 -11.92 6.32
CA ALA A 210 8.84 -11.56 7.45
C ALA A 210 8.94 -10.03 7.60
N ILE A 211 9.42 -9.58 8.76
CA ILE A 211 9.76 -8.17 8.99
C ILE A 211 10.77 -7.73 7.92
N GLY A 212 10.59 -6.55 7.33
CA GLY A 212 11.48 -6.02 6.29
C GLY A 212 10.96 -6.19 4.86
N VAL A 213 9.96 -7.06 4.65
CA VAL A 213 9.61 -7.52 3.30
C VAL A 213 8.15 -7.28 2.99
N THR A 214 7.86 -6.93 1.73
CA THR A 214 6.51 -6.84 1.21
C THR A 214 6.39 -7.42 -0.22
N LEU A 215 5.26 -8.09 -0.47
CA LEU A 215 4.79 -8.57 -1.77
C LEU A 215 4.00 -7.49 -2.53
N LEU A 216 3.72 -6.35 -1.90
CA LEU A 216 2.94 -5.27 -2.51
C LEU A 216 3.79 -4.45 -3.48
N GLY A 217 3.20 -4.02 -4.59
CA GLY A 217 3.91 -3.20 -5.58
C GLY A 217 3.49 -3.52 -7.00
N THR A 218 4.23 -2.99 -7.97
CA THR A 218 3.96 -3.25 -9.38
C THR A 218 5.03 -4.17 -9.97
N TYR A 219 4.57 -5.27 -10.54
CA TYR A 219 5.40 -6.27 -11.20
C TYR A 219 5.23 -6.13 -12.72
N GLN A 220 6.34 -6.15 -13.43
CA GLN A 220 6.42 -6.05 -14.88
C GLN A 220 6.72 -7.43 -15.45
N LYS A 221 5.99 -7.85 -16.47
CA LYS A 221 6.20 -9.13 -17.14
C LYS A 221 7.56 -9.14 -17.82
N THR A 222 8.36 -10.16 -17.53
CA THR A 222 9.71 -10.35 -18.09
C THR A 222 9.80 -11.62 -18.93
N ASP A 223 8.91 -12.59 -18.71
CA ASP A 223 8.86 -13.84 -19.47
C ASP A 223 7.40 -14.30 -19.70
N ASP A 224 7.12 -14.86 -20.87
CA ASP A 224 5.83 -15.47 -21.24
C ASP A 224 5.83 -17.00 -21.04
N GLN A 225 6.96 -17.61 -20.67
CA GLN A 225 7.05 -19.05 -20.43
C GLN A 225 6.12 -19.49 -19.31
N LYS A 226 5.52 -20.68 -19.48
CA LYS A 226 4.63 -21.27 -18.48
C LYS A 226 5.46 -21.69 -17.26
N PRO A 227 5.24 -21.09 -16.07
CA PRO A 227 5.97 -21.49 -14.89
C PRO A 227 5.56 -22.89 -14.43
N GLN A 228 6.50 -23.62 -13.84
CA GLN A 228 6.25 -24.88 -13.15
C GLN A 228 6.07 -24.61 -11.66
N PHE A 229 5.16 -25.34 -11.02
CA PHE A 229 4.84 -25.16 -9.62
C PHE A 229 4.83 -26.52 -8.91
N ASP A 230 5.62 -26.64 -7.85
CA ASP A 230 5.86 -27.91 -7.15
C ASP A 230 5.05 -28.08 -5.85
N PHE A 231 4.05 -27.22 -5.63
CA PHE A 231 3.16 -27.23 -4.46
C PHE A 231 1.71 -27.57 -4.79
#